data_AF-A0A1Y3MYX0-F1
#
_entry.id   AF-A0A1Y3MYX0-F1
#
_cell.length_a   1.000
_cell.length_b   1.000
_cell.length_c   1.000
_cell.angle_alpha   90.00
_cell.angle_beta   90.00
_cell.angle_gamma   90.00
#
_symmetry.space_group_name_H-M   'P 1'
#
loop_
_entity.id
_entity.type
_entity.pdbx_description
1 polymer ?
#
loop_
_entity_poly.entity_id
_entity_poly.type
_entity_poly.pdbx_seq_one_letter_code
_entity_poly.pdbx_strand_id
1 'polypeptide(L)'
;MIELHGTVKERFDEAIRLSSTKICEKELDYFRYLYDKAQIPLLPSAEEFYKKYGGVFRHHYLVLSDPTFNREIFFTFYTDYAVKPKGSEKKALTFMEDAMENYGVVKEFAKQDVCPVADIGYYYPPVVYVGENGLLYCVFEYQEEIEVYHTPSEIFAEQLKNNIPIGIEIKSNQIKNDT
;
A
#
# COMPACT_ATOMS: atom_id res chain seq x y z
N MET A 1 -4.24 17.72 -14.39
CA MET A 1 -4.70 16.33 -14.23
C MET A 1 -4.29 15.53 -15.45
N ILE A 2 -3.82 14.30 -15.27
CA ILE A 2 -3.69 13.32 -16.35
C ILE A 2 -4.93 12.44 -16.29
N GLU A 3 -5.68 12.36 -17.40
CA GLU A 3 -6.90 11.55 -17.48
C GLU A 3 -6.56 10.06 -17.61
N LEU A 4 -7.39 9.22 -17.00
CA LEU A 4 -7.30 7.77 -17.07
C LEU A 4 -8.46 7.24 -17.93
N HIS A 5 -8.22 6.16 -18.66
CA HIS A 5 -9.23 5.53 -19.53
C HIS A 5 -9.22 4.00 -19.39
N GLY A 6 -10.29 3.35 -19.87
CA GLY A 6 -10.46 1.89 -19.77
C GLY A 6 -11.35 1.46 -18.62
N THR A 7 -11.24 0.19 -18.25
CA THR A 7 -11.85 -0.43 -17.07
C THR A 7 -11.26 0.13 -15.77
N VAL A 8 -11.93 -0.10 -14.62
CA VAL A 8 -11.43 0.35 -13.31
C VAL A 8 -10.02 -0.18 -13.04
N LYS A 9 -9.77 -1.45 -13.33
CA LYS A 9 -8.45 -2.08 -13.16
C LYS A 9 -7.40 -1.44 -14.07
N GLU A 10 -7.69 -1.24 -15.36
CA GLU A 10 -6.75 -0.61 -16.32
C GLU A 10 -6.39 0.82 -15.91
N ARG A 11 -7.38 1.58 -15.41
CA ARG A 11 -7.16 2.93 -14.88
C ARG A 11 -6.23 2.91 -13.67
N PHE A 12 -6.38 1.93 -12.77
CA PHE A 12 -5.49 1.77 -11.61
C PHE A 12 -4.08 1.33 -12.01
N ASP A 13 -3.96 0.37 -12.92
CA ASP A 13 -2.67 -0.07 -13.46
C ASP A 13 -1.91 1.12 -14.06
N GLU A 14 -2.60 1.96 -14.84
CA GLU A 14 -2.02 3.16 -15.43
C GLU A 14 -1.68 4.24 -14.38
N ALA A 15 -2.55 4.45 -13.40
CA ALA A 15 -2.30 5.40 -12.31
C ALA A 15 -1.08 4.98 -11.46
N ILE A 16 -0.93 3.70 -11.16
CA ILE A 16 0.25 3.14 -10.49
C ILE A 16 1.49 3.38 -11.37
N ARG A 17 1.44 3.02 -12.65
CA ARG A 17 2.56 3.20 -13.58
C ARG A 17 3.03 4.66 -13.66
N LEU A 18 2.10 5.61 -13.74
CA LEU A 18 2.38 7.04 -13.88
C LEU A 18 2.83 7.69 -12.56
N SER A 19 2.39 7.16 -11.41
CA SER A 19 2.68 7.76 -10.11
C SER A 19 3.86 7.13 -9.36
N SER A 20 4.32 5.95 -9.80
CA SER A 20 5.45 5.23 -9.23
C SER A 20 6.74 6.01 -9.28
N THR A 21 7.33 6.27 -8.12
CA THR A 21 8.74 6.64 -8.00
C THR A 21 9.58 5.45 -7.59
N LYS A 22 10.78 5.33 -8.16
CA LYS A 22 11.74 4.30 -7.75
C LYS A 22 12.17 4.53 -6.29
N ILE A 23 12.12 3.48 -5.48
CA ILE A 23 12.65 3.47 -4.12
C ILE A 23 14.18 3.34 -4.16
N CYS A 24 14.88 4.14 -3.36
CA CYS A 24 16.34 4.07 -3.23
C CYS A 24 16.79 3.06 -2.16
N GLU A 25 18.06 2.65 -2.17
CA GLU A 25 18.58 1.64 -1.23
C GLU A 25 18.42 2.07 0.23
N LYS A 26 18.60 3.37 0.52
CA LYS A 26 18.42 3.90 1.89
C LYS A 26 17.01 3.69 2.42
N GLU A 27 16.00 3.77 1.56
CA GLU A 27 14.60 3.51 1.95
C GLU A 27 14.37 2.01 2.16
N LEU A 28 15.01 1.15 1.37
CA LEU A 28 14.98 -0.30 1.57
C LEU A 28 15.68 -0.71 2.88
N ASP A 29 16.82 -0.12 3.19
CA ASP A 29 17.52 -0.35 4.46
C ASP A 29 16.67 0.05 5.65
N TYR A 30 15.89 1.12 5.51
CA TYR A 30 14.97 1.54 6.57
C TYR A 30 13.79 0.58 6.73
N PHE A 31 13.25 0.06 5.63
CA PHE A 31 12.26 -1.01 5.66
C PHE A 31 12.80 -2.24 6.39
N ARG A 32 14.00 -2.73 6.02
CA ARG A 32 14.67 -3.85 6.70
C ARG A 32 14.84 -3.60 8.20
N TYR A 33 15.29 -2.40 8.57
CA TYR A 33 15.45 -2.00 9.96
C TYR A 33 14.12 -2.05 10.75
N LEU A 34 13.01 -1.59 10.16
CA LEU A 34 11.70 -1.62 10.83
C LEU A 34 11.22 -3.04 11.12
N TYR A 35 11.41 -3.97 10.18
CA TYR A 35 11.02 -5.37 10.35
C TYR A 35 11.87 -6.07 11.40
N ASP A 36 13.19 -5.85 11.38
CA ASP A 36 14.10 -6.33 12.42
C ASP A 36 13.68 -5.83 13.81
N LYS A 37 13.35 -4.53 13.93
CA LYS A 37 12.86 -3.93 15.17
C LYS A 37 11.53 -4.50 15.65
N ALA A 38 10.60 -4.76 14.73
CA ALA A 38 9.33 -5.40 15.04
C ALA A 38 9.47 -6.91 15.30
N GLN A 39 10.66 -7.48 15.11
CA GLN A 39 10.93 -8.92 15.19
C GLN A 39 10.07 -9.75 14.22
N ILE A 40 9.74 -9.16 13.07
CA ILE A 40 8.97 -9.80 11.99
C ILE A 40 9.96 -10.24 10.91
N PRO A 41 9.98 -11.52 10.50
CA PRO A 41 10.82 -11.96 9.39
C PRO A 41 10.46 -11.22 8.09
N LEU A 42 11.44 -10.54 7.50
CA LEU A 42 11.24 -9.89 6.22
C LEU A 42 11.42 -10.90 5.07
N LEU A 43 10.33 -11.20 4.38
CA LEU A 43 10.36 -12.10 3.22
C LEU A 43 10.99 -11.42 1.98
N PRO A 44 11.69 -12.17 1.11
CA PRO A 44 12.16 -11.65 -0.18
C PRO A 44 11.03 -11.06 -1.04
N SER A 45 9.85 -11.68 -1.02
CA SER A 45 8.66 -11.20 -1.73
C SER A 45 8.18 -9.84 -1.22
N ALA A 46 8.36 -9.54 0.08
CA ALA A 46 8.05 -8.23 0.65
C ALA A 46 9.03 -7.16 0.19
N GLU A 47 10.32 -7.47 0.10
CA GLU A 47 11.29 -6.56 -0.51
C GLU A 47 10.98 -6.28 -1.98
N GLU A 48 10.62 -7.30 -2.76
CA GLU A 48 10.24 -7.15 -4.17
C GLU A 48 8.96 -6.32 -4.33
N PHE A 49 7.95 -6.57 -3.49
CA PHE A 49 6.73 -5.79 -3.44
C PHE A 49 7.04 -4.32 -3.15
N TYR A 50 7.87 -4.03 -2.14
CA TYR A 50 8.25 -2.66 -1.81
C TYR A 50 9.08 -1.98 -2.89
N LYS A 51 10.00 -2.69 -3.55
CA LYS A 51 10.74 -2.18 -4.73
C LYS A 51 9.80 -1.79 -5.86
N LYS A 52 8.71 -2.53 -6.05
CA LYS A 52 7.75 -2.32 -7.13
C LYS A 52 6.72 -1.22 -6.82
N TYR A 53 6.23 -1.17 -5.59
CA TYR A 53 5.06 -0.33 -5.22
C TYR A 53 5.35 0.73 -4.16
N GLY A 54 6.48 0.67 -3.45
CA GLY A 54 6.77 1.53 -2.28
C GLY A 54 6.75 3.04 -2.54
N GLY A 55 6.90 3.45 -3.81
CA GLY A 55 6.89 4.86 -4.21
C GLY A 55 5.61 5.31 -4.94
N VAL A 56 4.62 4.43 -5.06
CA VAL A 56 3.35 4.72 -5.74
C VAL A 56 2.60 5.84 -5.02
N PHE A 57 1.96 6.74 -5.77
CA PHE A 57 1.18 7.88 -5.27
C PHE A 57 1.89 8.82 -4.26
N ARG A 58 3.22 8.74 -4.10
CA ARG A 58 3.98 9.62 -3.19
C ARG A 58 3.77 11.10 -3.52
N HIS A 59 3.81 11.43 -4.81
CA HIS A 59 3.68 12.79 -5.34
C HIS A 59 2.39 13.03 -6.12
N HIS A 60 1.46 12.07 -6.13
CA HIS A 60 0.21 12.17 -6.89
C HIS A 60 -1.02 11.91 -6.02
N TYR A 61 -2.11 12.60 -6.28
CA TYR A 61 -3.45 12.24 -5.82
C TYR A 61 -4.18 11.48 -6.92
N LEU A 62 -4.93 10.45 -6.54
CA LEU A 62 -5.98 9.88 -7.39
C LEU A 62 -7.19 10.81 -7.38
N VAL A 63 -7.77 11.02 -8.54
CA VAL A 63 -9.02 11.75 -8.72
C VAL A 63 -10.08 10.72 -9.09
N LEU A 64 -11.07 10.57 -8.22
CA LEU A 64 -12.22 9.70 -8.43
C LEU A 64 -13.36 10.47 -9.11
N SER A 65 -14.30 9.74 -9.70
CA SER A 65 -15.48 10.29 -10.36
C SER A 65 -16.36 11.10 -9.42
N ASP A 66 -16.46 10.67 -8.15
CA ASP A 66 -17.02 11.47 -7.08
C ASP A 66 -15.88 12.05 -6.22
N PRO A 67 -15.59 13.36 -6.36
CA PRO A 67 -14.44 13.99 -5.73
C PRO A 67 -14.57 14.10 -4.20
N THR A 68 -15.78 13.92 -3.63
CA THR A 68 -15.98 13.97 -2.18
C THR A 68 -15.18 12.89 -1.46
N PHE A 69 -14.87 11.80 -2.16
CA PHE A 69 -14.21 10.62 -1.63
C PHE A 69 -12.71 10.53 -1.98
N ASN A 70 -12.13 11.53 -2.66
CA ASN A 70 -10.72 11.50 -3.04
C ASN A 70 -9.76 11.37 -1.83
N ARG A 71 -10.21 11.77 -0.63
CA ARG A 71 -9.42 11.70 0.61
C ARG A 71 -9.46 10.34 1.30
N GLU A 72 -10.35 9.45 0.84
CA GLU A 72 -10.61 8.14 1.42
C GLU A 72 -9.79 7.03 0.73
N ILE A 73 -8.84 7.40 -0.14
CA ILE A 73 -7.92 6.45 -0.79
C ILE A 73 -6.68 6.25 0.08
N PHE A 74 -6.45 5.00 0.46
CA PHE A 74 -5.29 4.58 1.23
C PHE A 74 -4.38 3.73 0.34
N PHE A 75 -3.15 4.18 0.19
CA PHE A 75 -2.05 3.41 -0.40
C PHE A 75 -0.83 3.75 0.44
N THR A 76 -0.71 3.08 1.58
CA THR A 76 0.26 3.51 2.59
C THR A 76 1.00 2.31 3.15
N PHE A 77 2.31 2.30 2.92
CA PHE A 77 3.21 1.30 3.48
C PHE A 77 3.52 1.64 4.93
N TYR A 78 3.82 0.63 5.75
CA TYR A 78 4.23 0.90 7.13
C TYR A 78 5.49 1.78 7.22
N THR A 79 6.35 1.73 6.21
CA THR A 79 7.51 2.62 6.06
C THR A 79 7.14 4.08 5.81
N ASP A 80 6.03 4.37 5.12
CA ASP A 80 5.63 5.75 4.83
C ASP A 80 5.32 6.52 6.12
N TYR A 81 4.84 5.82 7.15
CA TYR A 81 4.61 6.41 8.47
C TYR A 81 5.89 6.76 9.20
N ALA A 82 7.03 6.21 8.78
CA ALA A 82 8.31 6.27 9.45
C ALA A 82 9.28 7.31 8.82
N VAL A 83 9.05 7.73 7.56
CA VAL A 83 9.91 8.68 6.81
C VAL A 83 9.67 10.17 7.17
N LYS A 84 8.68 10.51 7.99
CA LYS A 84 8.45 11.90 8.49
C LYS A 84 9.34 12.22 9.71
N PRO A 85 9.74 13.48 9.96
CA PRO A 85 10.76 13.78 10.97
C PRO A 85 10.28 13.45 12.40
N LYS A 86 11.15 12.78 13.17
CA LYS A 86 11.10 12.40 14.60
C LYS A 86 9.69 12.22 15.21
N GLY A 87 9.28 10.96 15.37
CA GLY A 87 8.01 10.55 16.01
C GLY A 87 7.22 9.51 15.19
N SER A 88 7.75 9.16 14.03
CA SER A 88 7.18 8.37 12.94
C SER A 88 7.40 6.85 13.12
N GLU A 89 8.54 6.44 13.67
CA GLU A 89 8.90 5.03 13.92
C GLU A 89 7.93 4.35 14.88
N LYS A 90 7.61 4.97 16.03
CA LYS A 90 6.65 4.40 16.99
C LYS A 90 5.31 4.10 16.34
N LYS A 91 4.85 4.99 15.45
CA LYS A 91 3.58 4.80 14.75
C LYS A 91 3.66 3.63 13.77
N ALA A 92 4.76 3.51 13.03
CA ALA A 92 4.99 2.37 12.15
C ALA A 92 5.08 1.04 12.92
N LEU A 93 5.74 1.04 14.08
CA LEU A 93 5.79 -0.13 14.96
C LEU A 93 4.40 -0.50 15.49
N THR A 94 3.59 0.46 15.92
CA THR A 94 2.21 0.20 16.35
C THR A 94 1.37 -0.39 15.22
N PHE A 95 1.44 0.14 13.99
CA PHE A 95 0.72 -0.47 12.87
C PHE A 95 1.18 -1.89 12.54
N MET A 96 2.48 -2.15 12.65
CA MET A 96 2.99 -3.52 12.48
C MET A 96 2.52 -4.42 13.62
N GLU A 97 2.49 -3.94 14.87
CA GLU A 97 1.93 -4.67 16.01
C GLU A 97 0.45 -5.02 15.78
N ASP A 98 -0.36 -4.05 15.34
CA ASP A 98 -1.78 -4.24 15.00
C ASP A 98 -1.93 -5.26 13.85
N ALA A 99 -1.10 -5.17 12.81
CA ALA A 99 -1.08 -6.16 11.73
C ALA A 99 -0.65 -7.56 12.23
N MET A 100 0.17 -7.65 13.28
CA MET A 100 0.56 -8.95 13.81
C MET A 100 -0.57 -9.67 14.55
N GLU A 101 -1.66 -9.00 14.93
CA GLU A 101 -2.84 -9.63 15.55
C GLU A 101 -3.46 -10.71 14.64
N ASN A 102 -3.51 -10.45 13.33
CA ASN A 102 -4.07 -11.39 12.35
C ASN A 102 -3.01 -12.29 11.70
N TYR A 103 -1.72 -12.13 12.02
CA TYR A 103 -0.62 -12.84 11.37
C TYR A 103 -0.79 -14.37 11.39
N GLY A 104 -1.15 -14.93 12.55
CA GLY A 104 -1.33 -16.38 12.71
C GLY A 104 -2.44 -16.93 11.81
N VAL A 105 -3.56 -16.22 11.73
CA VAL A 105 -4.73 -16.58 10.91
C VAL A 105 -4.37 -16.52 9.43
N VAL A 106 -3.70 -15.45 9.00
CA VAL A 106 -3.30 -15.27 7.59
C VAL A 106 -2.25 -16.31 7.19
N LYS A 107 -1.25 -16.56 8.03
CA LYS A 107 -0.25 -17.62 7.81
C LYS A 107 -0.91 -18.99 7.68
N GLU A 108 -1.87 -19.30 8.56
CA GLU A 108 -2.60 -20.56 8.50
C GLU A 108 -3.46 -20.66 7.24
N PHE A 109 -4.12 -19.58 6.81
CA PHE A 109 -4.89 -19.54 5.58
C PHE A 109 -4.01 -19.70 4.33
N ALA A 110 -2.89 -18.96 4.28
CA ALA A 110 -1.96 -18.94 3.15
C ALA A 110 -1.12 -20.22 3.04
N LYS A 111 -1.04 -21.01 4.13
CA LYS A 111 -0.22 -22.25 4.26
C LYS A 111 1.26 -22.01 3.92
N GLN A 112 1.76 -20.82 4.21
CA GLN A 112 3.13 -20.37 3.94
C GLN A 112 3.45 -19.17 4.83
N ASP A 113 4.71 -18.75 4.89
CA ASP A 113 5.04 -17.51 5.60
C ASP A 113 4.47 -16.29 4.86
N VAL A 114 4.04 -15.30 5.64
CA VAL A 114 3.48 -14.05 5.13
C VAL A 114 4.13 -12.86 5.81
N CYS A 115 4.02 -11.69 5.22
CA CYS A 115 4.65 -10.47 5.71
C CYS A 115 3.63 -9.32 5.58
N PRO A 116 3.19 -8.67 6.67
CA PRO A 116 2.31 -7.51 6.58
C PRO A 116 3.07 -6.37 5.89
N VAL A 117 2.50 -5.65 4.91
CA VAL A 117 3.26 -4.68 4.09
C VAL A 117 2.66 -3.28 4.03
N ALA A 118 1.33 -3.16 4.06
CA ALA A 118 0.66 -1.90 3.81
C ALA A 118 -0.84 -1.98 4.16
N ASP A 119 -1.45 -0.81 4.27
CA ASP A 119 -2.90 -0.66 4.16
C ASP A 119 -3.20 -0.09 2.77
N ILE A 120 -3.94 -0.86 1.96
CA ILE A 120 -4.22 -0.52 0.55
C ILE A 120 -5.70 -0.70 0.27
N GLY A 121 -6.43 0.39 0.01
CA GLY A 121 -7.86 0.33 -0.26
C GLY A 121 -8.58 1.67 -0.10
N TYR A 122 -9.87 1.59 0.19
CA TYR A 122 -10.80 2.71 0.18
C TYR A 122 -11.67 2.75 1.43
N TYR A 123 -11.80 3.93 2.04
CA TYR A 123 -12.60 4.26 3.24
C TYR A 123 -12.16 3.51 4.52
N TYR A 124 -12.16 2.18 4.47
CA TYR A 124 -11.59 1.31 5.49
C TYR A 124 -10.73 0.25 4.80
N PRO A 125 -9.46 0.55 4.51
CA PRO A 125 -8.60 -0.34 3.74
C PRO A 125 -8.32 -1.63 4.51
N PRO A 126 -8.17 -2.77 3.80
CA PRO A 126 -7.65 -3.97 4.42
C PRO A 126 -6.18 -3.80 4.80
N VAL A 127 -5.78 -4.53 5.85
CA VAL A 127 -4.38 -4.83 6.10
C VAL A 127 -3.93 -5.84 5.04
N VAL A 128 -2.86 -5.51 4.31
CA VAL A 128 -2.33 -6.34 3.23
C VAL A 128 -1.07 -7.06 3.69
N TYR A 129 -1.07 -8.39 3.50
CA TYR A 129 0.10 -9.25 3.69
C TYR A 129 0.55 -9.79 2.34
N VAL A 130 1.86 -9.95 2.16
CA VAL A 130 2.43 -10.65 1.01
C VAL A 130 2.96 -12.01 1.43
N GLY A 131 2.59 -13.06 0.72
CA GLY A 131 3.13 -14.41 0.93
C GLY A 131 4.47 -14.63 0.24
N GLU A 132 5.14 -15.74 0.55
CA GLU A 132 6.34 -16.20 -0.17
C GLU A 132 6.10 -16.32 -1.69
N ASN A 133 4.89 -16.70 -2.10
CA ASN A 133 4.44 -16.79 -3.49
C ASN A 133 4.17 -15.43 -4.18
N GLY A 134 4.29 -14.31 -3.45
CA GLY A 134 4.00 -12.97 -3.95
C GLY A 134 2.51 -12.62 -4.07
N LEU A 135 1.59 -13.49 -3.62
CA LEU A 135 0.17 -13.16 -3.52
C LEU A 135 -0.08 -12.21 -2.35
N LEU A 136 -1.11 -11.38 -2.51
CA LEU A 136 -1.57 -10.42 -1.52
C LEU A 136 -2.79 -11.00 -0.79
N TYR A 137 -2.68 -11.12 0.52
CA TYR A 137 -3.75 -11.58 1.41
C TYR A 137 -4.29 -10.36 2.16
N CYS A 138 -5.58 -10.09 2.02
CA CYS A 138 -6.23 -8.88 2.52
C CYS A 138 -7.17 -9.24 3.66
N VAL A 139 -6.96 -8.61 4.81
CA VAL A 139 -7.82 -8.74 5.99
C VAL A 139 -8.59 -7.44 6.17
N PHE A 140 -9.91 -7.50 6.04
CA PHE A 140 -10.80 -6.37 6.28
C PHE A 140 -11.33 -6.40 7.71
N GLU A 141 -11.39 -5.25 8.38
CA GLU A 141 -11.85 -5.16 9.77
C GLU A 141 -13.30 -5.67 9.97
N TYR A 142 -14.13 -5.57 8.92
CA TYR A 142 -15.56 -5.86 8.95
C TYR A 142 -15.93 -7.16 8.21
N GLN A 143 -14.96 -7.98 7.83
CA GLN A 143 -15.19 -9.26 7.17
C GLN A 143 -14.33 -10.35 7.79
N GLU A 144 -14.88 -11.56 7.92
CA GLU A 144 -14.15 -12.72 8.44
C GLU A 144 -13.31 -13.41 7.36
N GLU A 145 -13.63 -13.18 6.08
CA GLU A 145 -12.97 -13.83 4.96
C GLU A 145 -11.68 -13.10 4.56
N ILE A 146 -10.62 -13.89 4.30
CA ILE A 146 -9.38 -13.39 3.72
C ILE A 146 -9.52 -13.41 2.21
N GLU A 147 -9.43 -12.22 1.60
CA GLU A 147 -9.43 -12.09 0.15
C GLU A 147 -8.00 -12.17 -0.40
N VAL A 148 -7.86 -12.71 -1.61
CA VAL A 148 -6.55 -12.96 -2.23
C VAL A 148 -6.47 -12.28 -3.59
N TYR A 149 -5.38 -11.53 -3.79
CA TYR A 149 -5.14 -10.74 -4.99
C TYR A 149 -3.71 -10.93 -5.50
N HIS A 150 -3.48 -10.63 -6.78
CA HIS A 150 -2.15 -10.63 -7.38
C HIS A 150 -1.50 -9.25 -7.36
N THR A 151 -2.29 -8.18 -7.36
CA THR A 151 -1.77 -6.80 -7.44
C THR A 151 -2.60 -5.80 -6.65
N PRO A 152 -2.00 -4.67 -6.21
CA PRO A 152 -2.77 -3.58 -5.60
C PRO A 152 -3.91 -3.06 -6.48
N SER A 153 -3.74 -3.07 -7.80
CA SER A 153 -4.78 -2.65 -8.75
C SER A 153 -6.04 -3.49 -8.65
N GLU A 154 -5.93 -4.80 -8.36
CA GLU A 154 -7.09 -5.67 -8.19
C GLU A 154 -7.85 -5.36 -6.91
N ILE A 155 -7.13 -5.07 -5.82
CA ILE A 155 -7.72 -4.62 -4.55
C ILE A 155 -8.58 -3.37 -4.77
N PHE A 156 -8.03 -2.37 -5.47
CA PHE A 156 -8.79 -1.15 -5.79
C PHE A 156 -9.91 -1.39 -6.78
N ALA A 157 -9.70 -2.23 -7.79
CA ALA A 157 -10.73 -2.52 -8.78
C ALA A 157 -11.96 -3.17 -8.14
N GLU A 158 -11.79 -3.95 -7.08
CA GLU A 158 -12.89 -4.50 -6.29
C GLU A 158 -13.57 -3.42 -5.45
N GLN A 159 -12.80 -2.64 -4.68
CA GLN A 159 -13.36 -1.67 -3.72
C GLN A 159 -13.96 -0.42 -4.37
N LEU A 160 -13.50 -0.05 -5.56
CA LEU A 160 -13.88 1.20 -6.25
C LEU A 160 -14.78 0.98 -7.47
N LYS A 161 -15.46 -0.15 -7.55
CA LYS A 161 -16.48 -0.41 -8.60
C LYS A 161 -17.50 0.72 -8.75
N ASN A 162 -17.83 1.37 -7.64
CA ASN A 162 -18.82 2.44 -7.59
C ASN A 162 -18.23 3.86 -7.58
N ASN A 163 -16.89 4.00 -7.52
CA ASN A 163 -16.25 5.31 -7.51
C ASN A 163 -14.94 5.28 -8.31
N ILE A 164 -15.09 5.48 -9.61
CA ILE A 164 -14.09 5.13 -10.62
C ILE A 164 -12.95 6.17 -10.60
N PRO A 165 -11.67 5.76 -10.66
CA PRO A 165 -10.56 6.70 -10.87
C PRO A 165 -10.63 7.31 -12.28
N ILE A 166 -10.78 8.63 -12.34
CA ILE A 166 -10.87 9.38 -13.61
C ILE A 166 -9.55 10.07 -13.96
N GLY A 167 -8.65 10.26 -13.00
CA GLY A 167 -7.39 10.94 -13.25
C GLY A 167 -6.38 10.84 -12.11
N ILE A 168 -5.19 11.40 -12.36
CA ILE A 168 -4.20 11.70 -11.33
C ILE A 168 -3.75 13.16 -11.39
N GLU A 169 -3.41 13.74 -10.25
CA GLU A 169 -2.89 15.11 -10.12
C GLU A 169 -1.62 15.15 -9.29
N ILE A 170 -0.70 16.05 -9.62
CA ILE A 170 0.53 16.25 -8.84
C ILE A 170 0.19 16.97 -7.53
N LYS A 171 0.75 16.50 -6.42
CA LYS A 171 0.65 17.18 -5.11
C LYS A 171 1.44 18.50 -5.18
N SER A 172 0.74 19.62 -5.31
CA SER A 172 1.31 20.97 -5.53
C SER A 172 2.19 21.52 -4.40
N ASN A 173 2.32 20.84 -3.26
CA ASN A 173 3.04 21.34 -2.07
C ASN A 173 4.48 20.82 -1.90
N GLN A 174 5.14 20.27 -2.92
CA GLN A 174 6.56 19.83 -2.81
C GLN A 174 7.56 20.47 -3.79
N ILE A 175 7.18 21.47 -4.60
CA ILE A 175 8.14 22.14 -5.51
C ILE A 175 9.00 23.20 -4.77
N LYS A 176 8.78 23.47 -3.47
CA LYS A 176 9.43 24.60 -2.79
C LYS A 176 10.74 24.32 -2.03
N ASN A 177 11.24 23.10 -1.94
CA ASN A 177 12.43 22.81 -1.11
C ASN A 177 13.57 22.05 -1.81
N ASP A 178 13.66 22.09 -3.14
CA ASP A 178 14.85 21.61 -3.87
C ASP A 178 15.36 22.69 -4.86
N THR A 179 15.64 23.89 -4.35
CA THR A 179 16.53 24.87 -5.02
C THR A 179 17.54 25.43 -4.04
#